data_AF-A0A1H9UGJ9-F1
#
_entry.id   AF-A0A1H9UGJ9-F1
#
_cell.length_a   1.000
_cell.length_b   1.000
_cell.length_c   1.000
_cell.angle_alpha   90.00
_cell.angle_beta   90.00
_cell.angle_gamma   90.00
#
_symmetry.space_group_name_H-M   'P 1'
#
loop_
_entity.id
_entity.type
_entity.pdbx_description
1 polymer ?
#
loop_
_entity_poly.entity_id
_entity_poly.type
_entity_poly.pdbx_seq_one_letter_code
_entity_poly.pdbx_strand_id
1 'polypeptide(L)' 'MDTSPDVLAYRRRCDDDERVTAVNFADHAVDVALDGRWRVLVASDRAGEGEPHSGAVLPEQALLLQPDGN' A
#
# COMPACT_ATOMS: atom_id res chain seq x y z
N MET A 1 -6.72 -6.48 -7.83
CA MET A 1 -6.42 -5.06 -7.58
C MET A 1 -6.80 -4.34 -8.85
N ASP A 2 -7.89 -3.59 -8.82
CA ASP A 2 -8.16 -2.58 -9.84
C ASP A 2 -7.49 -1.30 -9.36
N THR A 3 -6.59 -0.72 -10.16
CA THR A 3 -5.94 0.55 -9.85
C THR A 3 -6.23 1.58 -10.93
N SER A 4 -6.37 2.85 -10.54
CA SER A 4 -6.31 3.99 -11.46
C SER A 4 -5.01 3.94 -12.28
N PRO A 5 -4.96 4.42 -13.54
CA PRO A 5 -3.70 4.58 -14.29
C PRO A 5 -2.61 5.35 -13.53
N ASP A 6 -2.99 6.16 -12.53
CA ASP A 6 -2.07 6.97 -11.74
C ASP A 6 -1.42 6.21 -10.56
N VAL A 7 -1.84 4.95 -10.32
CA VAL A 7 -1.28 4.10 -9.27
C VAL A 7 -0.71 2.82 -9.85
N LEU A 8 0.56 2.57 -9.54
CA LEU A 8 1.17 1.25 -9.66
C LEU A 8 0.99 0.52 -8.34
N ALA A 9 0.17 -0.54 -8.32
CA ALA A 9 0.12 -1.46 -7.19
C ALA A 9 0.38 -2.91 -7.63
N TYR A 10 1.23 -3.61 -6.89
CA TYR A 10 1.47 -5.02 -7.12
C TYR A 10 1.73 -5.76 -5.82
N ARG A 11 1.41 -7.05 -5.84
CA ARG A 11 1.64 -7.98 -4.74
C ARG A 11 2.84 -8.86 -5.06
N ARG A 12 3.71 -9.05 -4.08
CA ARG A 12 4.86 -9.96 -4.15
C ARG A 12 4.74 -10.99 -3.03
N ARG A 13 4.97 -12.27 -3.36
CA ARG A 13 4.96 -13.37 -2.40
C ARG A 13 6.17 -14.26 -2.60
N CYS A 14 6.82 -14.65 -1.51
CA CYS A 14 7.89 -15.65 -1.45
C CYS A 14 7.65 -16.48 -0.19
N ASP A 15 7.29 -17.76 -0.36
CA ASP A 15 6.91 -18.64 0.75
C ASP A 15 5.81 -18.00 1.63
N ASP A 16 6.06 -17.87 2.93
CA ASP A 16 5.15 -17.25 3.91
C ASP A 16 5.26 -15.72 3.97
N ASP A 17 6.15 -15.12 3.17
CA ASP A 17 6.32 -13.68 3.10
C ASP A 17 5.47 -13.07 1.99
N GLU A 18 4.55 -12.17 2.35
CA GLU A 18 3.70 -11.45 1.41
C GLU A 18 3.84 -9.94 1.62
N ARG A 19 3.98 -9.18 0.53
CA ARG A 19 4.03 -7.72 0.54
C ARG A 19 3.20 -7.13 -0.58
N VAL A 20 2.67 -5.94 -0.36
CA VAL A 20 2.08 -5.10 -1.41
C VAL A 20 2.91 -3.83 -1.53
N THR A 21 3.30 -3.48 -2.75
CA THR A 21 3.86 -2.17 -3.07
C THR A 21 2.79 -1.37 -3.78
N ALA A 22 2.54 -0.14 -3.34
CA ALA A 22 1.64 0.79 -3.99
C ALA A 22 2.33 2.16 -4.12
N VAL A 23 2.33 2.72 -5.33
CA VAL A 23 2.95 4.01 -5.63
C VAL A 23 1.92 4.87 -6.35
N ASN A 24 1.59 6.01 -5.76
CA ASN A 24 0.71 7.01 -6.36
C ASN A 24 1.55 8.10 -7.02
N PHE A 25 1.33 8.31 -8.32
CA PHE A 25 2.00 9.33 -9.11
C PHE A 25 1.15 10.60 -9.28
N ALA A 26 -0.09 10.60 -8.79
CA ALA A 26 -0.97 11.75 -8.83
C ALA A 26 -0.70 12.74 -7.68
N ASP A 27 -1.20 13.95 -7.89
CA ASP A 27 -1.27 15.05 -6.91
C ASP A 27 -2.49 14.96 -5.97
N HIS A 28 -3.31 13.92 -6.12
CA HIS A 28 -4.47 13.62 -5.28
C HIS A 28 -4.39 12.19 -4.73
N ALA A 29 -5.09 11.93 -3.61
CA ALA A 29 -5.13 10.59 -3.04
C ALA A 29 -5.91 9.63 -3.94
N VAL A 30 -5.46 8.39 -4.02
CA VAL A 30 -6.10 7.34 -4.83
C VAL A 30 -6.43 6.13 -3.96
N ASP A 31 -7.66 5.65 -4.07
CA ASP A 31 -8.11 4.45 -3.39
C ASP A 31 -7.40 3.20 -3.94
N VAL A 32 -6.88 2.38 -3.02
CA VAL A 32 -6.23 1.11 -3.32
C VAL A 32 -6.88 0.04 -2.46
N ALA A 33 -7.92 -0.59 -3.01
CA ALA A 33 -8.64 -1.65 -2.32
C ALA A 33 -7.79 -2.93 -2.26
N LEU A 34 -7.53 -3.40 -1.03
CA LEU A 34 -6.79 -4.64 -0.75
C LEU A 34 -7.68 -5.60 0.03
N ASP A 35 -7.75 -6.84 -0.42
CA ASP A 35 -8.39 -7.89 0.37
C ASP A 35 -7.56 -8.21 1.62
N GLY A 36 -8.23 -8.26 2.77
CA GLY A 36 -7.62 -8.56 4.07
C GLY A 36 -7.16 -7.34 4.84
N ARG A 37 -6.51 -7.56 6.00
CA ARG A 37 -5.93 -6.50 6.82
C ARG A 37 -4.46 -6.33 6.49
N TRP A 38 -4.06 -5.09 6.25
CA TRP A 38 -2.71 -4.70 5.88
C TRP A 38 -2.24 -3.58 6.79
N ARG A 39 -0.94 -3.57 7.10
CA ARG A 39 -0.28 -2.49 7.84
C ARG A 39 0.82 -1.88 6.99
N VAL A 40 1.07 -0.59 7.21
CA VAL A 40 2.17 0.12 6.57
C VAL A 40 3.48 -0.36 7.18
N LEU A 41 4.33 -0.99 6.35
CA LEU A 41 5.68 -1.37 6.76
C LEU A 41 6.67 -0.22 6.50
N VAL A 42 6.53 0.44 5.35
CA VAL A 42 7.33 1.63 4.98
C VAL A 42 6.44 2.62 4.25
N ALA A 43 6.60 3.89 4.56
CA ALA A 43 6.03 5.00 3.81
C ALA A 43 7.14 5.93 3.33
N SER A 44 7.08 6.40 2.08
CA SER A 44 8.10 7.30 1.53
C SER A 44 8.23 8.64 2.28
N ASP A 45 7.14 9.09 2.90
CA ASP A 45 7.06 10.27 3.76
C ASP A 45 7.30 9.96 5.25
N ARG A 46 7.50 8.67 5.59
CA ARG A 46 7.63 8.11 6.95
C ARG A 46 6.38 8.26 7.83
N ALA A 47 5.23 8.64 7.26
CA ALA A 47 3.99 8.79 8.02
C ALA A 47 3.24 7.45 8.11
N GLY A 48 2.72 7.14 9.31
CA GLY A 48 1.82 6.00 9.51
C GLY A 48 2.48 4.62 9.45
N GLU A 49 3.83 4.52 9.49
CA GLU A 49 4.51 3.23 9.61
C GLU A 49 4.07 2.49 10.90
N GLY A 50 3.70 1.21 10.76
CA GLY A 50 3.14 0.38 11.82
C GLY A 50 1.60 0.44 11.91
N GLU A 51 0.97 1.47 11.36
CA GLU A 51 -0.48 1.65 11.41
C GLU A 51 -1.22 0.81 10.35
N PRO A 52 -2.51 0.52 10.55
CA PRO A 52 -3.36 -0.07 9.53
C PRO A 52 -3.38 0.77 8.25
N HIS A 53 -3.31 0.11 7.09
CA HIS A 53 -3.50 0.78 5.81
C HIS A 53 -4.94 1.31 5.73
N SER A 54 -5.08 2.60 5.43
CA SER A 54 -6.37 3.30 5.37
C SER A 54 -7.24 2.92 4.17
N GLY A 55 -6.69 2.20 3.19
CA GLY A 55 -7.33 1.89 1.91
C GLY A 55 -7.06 2.91 0.81
N ALA A 56 -6.26 3.95 1.08
CA ALA A 56 -5.85 4.95 0.10
C ALA A 56 -4.35 5.22 0.18
N VAL A 57 -3.76 5.64 -0.95
CA VAL A 57 -2.39 6.13 -1.05
C VAL A 57 -2.42 7.63 -1.28
N LEU A 58 -1.72 8.39 -0.44
CA LEU A 58 -1.70 9.86 -0.51
C LEU A 58 -1.02 10.36 -1.80
N PRO A 59 -1.17 11.65 -2.15
CA PRO A 59 -0.46 12.24 -3.29
C PRO A 59 1.03 11.97 -3.23
N GLU A 60 1.62 11.59 -4.36
CA GLU A 60 3.07 11.36 -4.53
C GLU A 60 3.69 10.39 -3.49
N GLN A 61 2.88 9.51 -2.90
CA GLN A 61 3.29 8.61 -1.83
C GLN A 61 3.57 7.20 -2.37
N ALA A 62 4.60 6.55 -1.82
CA ALA A 62 4.86 5.13 -1.99
C ALA A 62 4.73 4.40 -0.65
N LEU A 63 3.98 3.31 -0.65
CA LEU A 63 3.76 2.43 0.49
C LEU A 63 4.30 1.03 0.20
N LEU A 64 4.99 0.46 1.18
CA LEU A 64 5.20 -0.99 1.29
C LEU A 64 4.32 -1.49 2.44
N LEU A 65 3.46 -2.45 2.14
CA LEU A 65 2.50 -3.01 3.08
C LEU A 65 2.82 -4.46 3.38
N GLN A 66 2.52 -4.88 4.61
CA GLN A 66 2.58 -6.27 5.04
C GLN A 66 1.22 -6.71 5.60
N PRO A 67 0.89 -8.01 5.53
CA PRO A 67 -0.30 -8.54 6.19
C PRO A 67 -0.29 -8.22 7.68
N ASP A 68 -1.45 -7.86 8.21
CA ASP A 68 -1.65 -7.80 9.65
C ASP A 68 -1.83 -9.23 10.15
N GLY A 69 -0.73 -9.86 10.58
CA GLY A 69 -0.73 -11.22 11.10
C GLY A 69 -1.78 -11.39 12.21
N ASN A 70 -2.59 -12.44 12.12
CA ASN A 70 -3.51 -12.85 13.18
C ASN A 70 -2.77 -13.61 14.28
#